data_AF-A0A9X6WYT0-F1
#
_entry.id   AF-A0A9X6WYT0-F1
#
_cell.length_a   1.000
_cell.length_b   1.000
_cell.length_c   1.000
_cell.angle_alpha   90.00
_cell.angle_beta   90.00
_cell.angle_gamma   90.00
#
_symmetry.space_group_name_H-M   'P 1'
#
loop_
_entity.id
_entity.type
_entity.pdbx_description
1 polymer ?
#
loop_
_entity_poly.entity_id
_entity_poly.type
_entity_poly.pdbx_seq_one_letter_code
_entity_poly.pdbx_strand_id
1 'polypeptide(L)' 'MAASLSQTLNFYRAFSKHSTILSCQILDDNQLEFMLSKGLGQYIDVYTKNQIIFDNGKLIADILMEVMNRNTMKF' A
#
# COMPACT_ATOMS: atom_id res chain seq x y z
N MET A 1 2.81 -16.70 12.21
CA MET A 1 2.94 -16.51 10.75
C MET A 1 2.50 -15.10 10.44
N ALA A 2 3.38 -14.25 9.90
CA ALA A 2 2.96 -12.92 9.47
C ALA A 2 2.04 -13.08 8.25
N ALA A 3 0.81 -12.56 8.32
CA ALA A 3 -0.08 -12.57 7.17
C ALA A 3 0.51 -11.68 6.06
N SER A 4 0.59 -12.20 4.84
CA SER A 4 1.09 -11.40 3.71
C SER A 4 0.09 -10.30 3.34
N LEU A 5 0.60 -9.17 2.83
CA LEU A 5 -0.26 -8.06 2.38
C LEU A 5 -1.32 -8.53 1.38
N SER A 6 -0.97 -9.41 0.45
CA SER A 6 -1.91 -9.92 -0.57
C SER A 6 -3.04 -10.75 0.04
N GLN A 7 -2.74 -11.61 1.02
CA GLN A 7 -3.76 -12.39 1.73
C GLN A 7 -4.67 -11.48 2.55
N THR A 8 -4.11 -10.51 3.25
CA THR A 8 -4.86 -9.54 4.04
C THR A 8 -5.78 -8.69 3.15
N LEU A 9 -5.27 -8.14 2.03
CA LEU A 9 -6.10 -7.38 1.09
C LEU A 9 -7.17 -8.25 0.44
N ASN A 10 -6.86 -9.52 0.11
CA ASN A 10 -7.85 -10.43 -0.45
C ASN A 10 -8.96 -10.79 0.55
N PHE A 11 -8.63 -10.92 1.84
CA PHE A 11 -9.64 -11.08 2.90
C PHE A 11 -10.58 -9.86 2.93
N TYR A 12 -10.02 -8.65 2.89
CA TYR A 12 -10.83 -7.42 2.90
C TYR A 12 -11.59 -7.16 1.60
N ARG A 13 -11.24 -7.83 0.49
CA ARG A 13 -11.94 -7.72 -0.80
C ARG A 13 -13.43 -8.00 -0.68
N ALA A 14 -13.81 -8.97 0.14
CA ALA A 14 -15.21 -9.33 0.36
C ALA A 14 -16.06 -8.17 0.92
N PHE A 15 -15.42 -7.20 1.57
CA PHE A 15 -16.08 -6.05 2.19
C PHE A 15 -16.03 -4.77 1.35
N SER A 16 -15.30 -4.78 0.23
CA SER A 16 -15.24 -3.63 -0.69
C SER A 16 -16.27 -3.76 -1.80
N LYS A 17 -16.99 -2.67 -2.08
CA LYS A 17 -17.83 -2.54 -3.27
C LYS A 17 -17.04 -2.08 -4.51
N HIS A 18 -15.77 -1.75 -4.33
CA HIS A 18 -14.89 -1.24 -5.38
C HIS A 18 -13.91 -2.33 -5.83
N SER A 19 -13.57 -2.33 -7.12
CA SER A 19 -12.58 -3.26 -7.69
C SER A 19 -11.17 -3.04 -7.13
N THR A 20 -10.82 -1.79 -6.86
CA THR A 20 -9.53 -1.38 -6.31
C THR A 20 -9.63 -1.26 -4.79
N ILE A 21 -8.88 -2.11 -4.07
CA ILE A 21 -8.88 -2.21 -2.60
C ILE A 21 -7.89 -1.22 -1.96
N LEU A 22 -6.73 -1.10 -2.57
CA LEU A 22 -5.63 -0.25 -2.15
C LEU A 22 -5.10 0.43 -3.41
N SER A 23 -4.94 1.75 -3.34
CA SER A 23 -4.18 2.53 -4.31
C SER A 23 -3.03 3.22 -3.61
N CYS A 24 -1.95 3.45 -4.35
CA CYS A 24 -0.80 4.21 -3.88
C CYS A 24 -0.52 5.34 -4.87
N GLN A 25 -0.12 6.48 -4.34
CA GLN A 25 0.33 7.61 -5.13
C GLN A 25 1.68 8.09 -4.58
N ILE A 26 2.65 8.26 -5.48
CA ILE A 26 3.88 8.99 -5.16
C ILE A 26 3.58 10.47 -5.35
N LEU A 27 3.78 11.24 -4.30
CA LEU A 27 3.61 12.68 -4.27
C LEU A 27 4.89 13.38 -4.75
N ASP A 28 4.77 14.66 -5.11
CA ASP A 28 5.86 15.46 -5.68
C ASP A 28 7.05 15.66 -4.73
N ASP A 29 6.85 15.43 -3.43
CA ASP A 29 7.86 15.49 -2.38
C ASP A 29 8.49 14.11 -2.06
N ASN A 30 8.33 13.14 -2.98
CA ASN A 30 8.74 11.75 -2.84
C ASN A 30 8.08 11.02 -1.64
N GLN A 31 7.02 11.57 -1.06
CA GLN A 31 6.21 10.80 -0.11
C GLN A 31 5.29 9.85 -0.88
N LEU A 32 4.96 8.73 -0.25
CA LEU A 32 4.05 7.76 -0.83
C LEU A 32 2.79 7.66 0.03
N GLU A 33 1.66 8.03 -0.58
CA GLU A 33 0.36 8.00 0.06
C GLU A 33 -0.35 6.68 -0.25
N PHE A 34 -0.86 6.03 0.80
CA PHE A 34 -1.70 4.84 0.69
C PHE A 34 -3.16 5.18 0.93
N MET A 35 -4.01 4.81 -0.03
CA MET A 35 -5.45 5.01 0.05
C MET A 35 -6.17 3.67 -0.02
N LEU A 36 -7.01 3.39 0.97
CA LEU A 36 -7.93 2.27 0.93
C LEU A 36 -9.22 2.68 0.23
N SER A 37 -9.96 1.72 -0.34
CA SER A 37 -11.28 2.01 -0.89
C SER A 37 -12.16 2.70 0.15
N LYS A 38 -13.04 3.60 -0.31
CA LYS A 38 -14.00 4.29 0.54
C LYS A 38 -14.79 3.29 1.38
N GLY A 39 -14.82 3.52 2.70
CA GLY A 39 -15.53 2.68 3.66
C GLY A 39 -14.81 1.39 4.06
N LEU A 40 -13.71 1.00 3.40
CA LEU A 40 -12.98 -0.23 3.75
C LEU A 40 -12.20 -0.09 5.07
N GLY A 41 -11.69 1.11 5.33
CA GLY A 41 -10.89 1.41 6.52
C GLY A 41 -11.61 1.22 7.86
N GLN A 42 -12.94 1.02 7.87
CA GLN A 42 -13.73 0.74 9.06
C GLN A 42 -13.73 -0.75 9.45
N TYR A 43 -13.42 -1.63 8.50
CA TYR A 43 -13.34 -3.08 8.73
C TYR A 43 -11.92 -3.54 9.11
N ILE A 44 -10.94 -2.65 8.93
CA ILE A 44 -9.52 -2.93 9.14
C ILE A 44 -9.12 -2.34 10.49
N ASP A 45 -8.69 -3.19 11.41
CA ASP A 45 -8.19 -2.76 12.71
C ASP A 45 -6.88 -1.97 12.57
N VAL A 46 -6.57 -1.19 13.61
CA VAL A 46 -5.40 -0.29 13.62
C VAL A 46 -4.08 -1.06 13.49
N TYR A 47 -3.99 -2.26 14.07
CA TYR A 47 -2.79 -3.08 13.97
C TYR A 47 -2.59 -3.54 12.53
N THR A 48 -3.61 -4.10 11.87
CA THR A 48 -3.52 -4.52 10.47
C THR A 48 -3.22 -3.35 9.52
N LYS A 49 -3.82 -2.18 9.78
CA LYS A 49 -3.57 -0.98 8.98
C LYS A 49 -2.10 -0.53 9.06
N ASN A 50 -1.53 -0.50 10.26
CA ASN A 50 -0.16 0.00 10.46
C ASN A 50 0.90 -1.07 10.17
N GLN A 51 0.74 -2.28 10.67
CA GLN A 51 1.78 -3.32 10.60
C GLN A 51 1.76 -4.12 9.30
N ILE A 52 0.61 -4.23 8.64
CA ILE A 52 0.52 -5.00 7.40
C ILE A 52 0.44 -4.06 6.21
N ILE A 53 -0.51 -3.12 6.20
CA ILE A 53 -0.69 -2.26 5.02
C ILE A 53 0.42 -1.20 4.92
N PHE A 54 0.69 -0.46 5.99
CA PHE A 54 1.69 0.62 5.93
C PHE A 54 3.12 0.09 5.80
N ASP A 55 3.53 -0.90 6.61
CA ASP A 55 4.90 -1.44 6.53
C ASP A 55 5.21 -2.09 5.16
N ASN A 56 4.30 -2.91 4.63
CA ASN A 56 4.48 -3.47 3.28
C ASN A 56 4.39 -2.39 2.20
N GLY A 57 3.54 -1.39 2.43
CA GLY A 57 3.47 -0.22 1.59
C GLY A 57 4.81 0.52 1.49
N LYS A 58 5.43 0.80 2.63
CA LYS A 58 6.74 1.45 2.70
C LYS A 58 7.79 0.66 1.91
N LEU A 59 7.82 -0.67 2.04
CA LEU A 59 8.73 -1.51 1.25
C LEU A 59 8.52 -1.35 -0.26
N ILE A 60 7.26 -1.28 -0.71
CA ILE A 60 6.96 -1.02 -2.13
C ILE A 60 7.46 0.37 -2.54
N ALA A 61 7.25 1.39 -1.70
CA ALA A 61 7.74 2.75 -1.94
C ALA A 61 9.27 2.80 -2.06
N ASP A 62 9.98 2.15 -1.14
CA ASP A 62 11.43 2.09 -1.12
C ASP A 62 11.98 1.43 -2.41
N ILE A 63 11.36 0.33 -2.84
CA ILE A 63 11.71 -0.35 -4.10
C ILE A 63 11.44 0.57 -5.31
N LEU A 64 10.27 1.23 -5.35
CA LEU A 64 9.91 2.14 -6.45
C LEU A 64 10.88 3.33 -6.53
N MET A 65 11.22 3.93 -5.40
CA MET A 65 12.20 5.02 -5.32
C MET A 65 13.59 4.57 -5.77
N GLU A 66 14.03 3.38 -5.35
CA GLU A 66 15.31 2.82 -5.78
C GLU A 66 15.34 2.59 -7.30
N VAL A 67 14.27 2.02 -7.86
CA VAL A 67 14.13 1.82 -9.31
C VAL A 67 14.13 3.17 -10.05
N MET A 68 13.40 4.17 -9.55
CA MET A 68 13.39 5.51 -10.13
C MET A 68 14.78 6.15 -10.10
N ASN A 69 15.48 6.11 -8.96
CA ASN A 69 16.84 6.64 -8.81
C ASN A 69 17.85 5.99 -9.75
N ARG A 70 17.78 4.66 -9.93
CA ARG A 70 18.63 3.92 -10.88
C ARG A 70 18.36 4.33 -12.33
N ASN A 71 17.14 4.77 -12.65
CA ASN A 71 16.76 5.20 -13.99
C ASN A 71 17.02 6.69 -14.26
N THR A 72 17.08 7.54 -13.22
CA THR A 72 17.50 8.95 -13.33
C THR A 72 19.01 9.15 -13.35
N MET A 73 19.80 8.19 -12.86
CA MET A 73 21.28 8.21 -12.91
C MET A 73 21.89 7.75 -14.26
N LYS A 74 21.10 7.62 -15.33
CA LYS A 74 21.61 7.38 -16.69
C LYS A 74 21.69 8.68 -17.49
N PHE A 75 22.62 9.58 -17.15
CA PHE A 75 23.11 10.64 -18.04
C PHE A 75 24.58 10.94 -17.76
#